data_AF-A0A1G9Q1P8-F1
#
_entry.id   AF-A0A1G9Q1P8-F1
#
_cell.length_a   1.000
_cell.length_b   1.000
_cell.length_c   1.000
_cell.angle_alpha   90.00
_cell.angle_beta   90.00
_cell.angle_gamma   90.00
#
_symmetry.space_group_name_H-M   'P 1'
#
loop_
_entity.id
_entity.type
_entity.pdbx_description
1 polymer ?
#
loop_
_entity_poly.entity_id
_entity_poly.type
_entity_poly.pdbx_seq_one_letter_code
_entity_poly.pdbx_strand_id
1 'polypeptide(L)'
;MPKGSDGAELQLDQLEELTVLLRRISSDLRFAVDLTVRVRSQSQQNKPATISLWEELLSGLFGYIKQKSKESKDNLLSGISLTRMRFF
;
A
#
# COMPACT_ATOMS: atom_id res chain seq x y z
N MET A 1 -9.35 16.50 -37.20
CA MET A 1 -8.11 16.36 -36.40
C MET A 1 -8.47 15.72 -35.07
N PRO A 2 -7.99 14.51 -34.74
CA PRO A 2 -8.30 13.86 -33.46
C PRO A 2 -7.36 14.43 -32.39
N LYS A 3 -7.92 14.98 -31.30
CA LYS A 3 -7.18 15.36 -30.09
C LYS A 3 -7.80 14.71 -28.83
N GLY A 4 -8.45 13.56 -29.00
CA GLY A 4 -9.17 12.87 -27.93
C GLY A 4 -8.60 11.51 -27.50
N SER A 5 -7.71 10.88 -28.29
CA SER A 5 -7.21 9.51 -28.03
C SER A 5 -6.01 9.49 -27.09
N ASP A 6 -4.97 10.29 -27.41
CA ASP A 6 -3.68 10.25 -26.69
C ASP A 6 -3.79 10.51 -25.18
N GLY A 7 -4.69 11.40 -24.76
CA GLY A 7 -4.87 11.72 -23.34
C GLY A 7 -5.60 10.63 -22.55
N ALA A 8 -6.44 9.83 -23.21
CA ALA A 8 -7.15 8.72 -22.58
C ALA A 8 -6.26 7.46 -22.51
N GLU A 9 -5.45 7.22 -23.55
CA GLU A 9 -4.46 6.15 -23.59
C GLU A 9 -3.40 6.33 -22.48
N LEU A 10 -2.84 7.55 -22.31
CA LEU A 10 -1.88 7.84 -21.24
C LEU A 10 -2.42 7.64 -19.81
N GLN A 11 -3.71 7.89 -19.59
CA GLN A 11 -4.34 7.69 -18.28
C GLN A 11 -4.57 6.21 -17.96
N LEU A 12 -4.85 5.40 -18.98
CA LEU A 12 -5.00 3.95 -18.84
C LEU A 12 -3.65 3.30 -18.51
N ASP A 13 -2.57 3.74 -19.15
CA ASP A 13 -1.21 3.23 -18.91
C ASP A 13 -0.75 3.49 -17.46
N GLN A 14 -0.99 4.69 -16.94
CA GLN A 14 -0.63 5.04 -15.54
C GLN A 14 -1.45 4.23 -14.52
N LEU A 15 -2.71 3.96 -14.81
CA LEU A 15 -3.57 3.15 -13.94
C LEU A 15 -3.15 1.68 -13.95
N GLU A 16 -2.74 1.16 -15.10
CA GLU A 16 -2.21 -0.19 -15.22
C GLU A 16 -0.88 -0.33 -14.46
N GLU A 17 0.03 0.62 -14.62
CA GLU A 17 1.29 0.66 -13.87
C GLU A 17 1.04 0.67 -12.36
N LEU A 18 0.14 1.54 -11.89
CA LEU A 18 -0.25 1.59 -10.48
C LEU A 18 -0.86 0.25 -10.01
N THR A 19 -1.68 -0.39 -10.85
CA THR A 19 -2.29 -1.69 -10.55
C THR A 19 -1.23 -2.79 -10.38
N VAL A 20 -0.25 -2.86 -11.29
CA VAL A 20 0.85 -3.82 -11.21
C VAL A 20 1.67 -3.59 -9.93
N LEU A 21 2.00 -2.33 -9.63
CA LEU A 21 2.76 -1.98 -8.44
C LEU A 21 2.03 -2.36 -7.14
N LEU A 22 0.74 -2.02 -7.02
CA LEU A 22 -0.06 -2.34 -5.82
C LEU A 22 -0.24 -3.86 -5.64
N ARG A 23 -0.37 -4.62 -6.72
CA ARG A 23 -0.43 -6.09 -6.66
C ARG A 23 0.88 -6.68 -6.14
N ARG A 24 2.02 -6.18 -6.62
CA ARG A 24 3.34 -6.61 -6.14
C ARG A 24 3.52 -6.29 -4.66
N ILE A 25 3.22 -5.06 -4.24
CA ILE A 25 3.27 -4.65 -2.83
C ILE A 25 2.37 -5.56 -1.97
N SER A 26 1.17 -5.89 -2.45
CA SER A 26 0.26 -6.80 -1.75
C SER A 26 0.85 -8.20 -1.58
N SER A 27 1.52 -8.73 -2.61
CA SER A 27 2.22 -10.03 -2.55
C SER A 27 3.37 -9.99 -1.53
N ASP A 28 4.20 -8.95 -1.60
CA ASP A 28 5.35 -8.79 -0.70
C ASP A 28 4.90 -8.62 0.76
N LEU A 29 3.81 -7.89 1.00
CA LEU A 29 3.20 -7.75 2.33
C LEU A 29 2.68 -9.09 2.88
N ARG A 30 2.05 -9.93 2.06
CA ARG A 30 1.61 -11.27 2.49
C ARG A 30 2.80 -12.12 2.92
N PHE A 31 3.87 -12.11 2.11
CA PHE A 31 5.10 -12.82 2.45
C PHE A 31 5.74 -12.30 3.74
N ALA A 32 5.76 -10.98 3.95
CA ALA A 32 6.28 -10.37 5.18
C ALA A 32 5.45 -10.76 6.43
N VAL A 33 4.13 -10.87 6.30
CA VAL A 33 3.24 -11.37 7.36
C VAL A 33 3.58 -12.83 7.69
N ASP A 34 3.66 -13.70 6.69
CA ASP A 34 4.01 -15.11 6.87
C ASP A 34 5.38 -15.27 7.54
N LEU A 35 6.37 -14.47 7.12
CA LEU A 35 7.69 -14.47 7.72
C LEU A 35 7.66 -13.96 9.17
N THR A 36 6.87 -12.92 9.45
CA THR A 36 6.67 -12.42 10.82
C THR A 36 6.12 -13.51 11.75
N VAL A 37 5.14 -14.29 11.27
CA VAL A 37 4.58 -15.42 12.04
C VAL A 37 5.67 -16.46 12.35
N ARG A 38 6.47 -16.85 11.34
CA ARG A 38 7.57 -17.80 11.54
C ARG A 38 8.60 -17.28 12.54
N VAL A 39 9.06 -16.04 12.39
CA VAL A 39 10.04 -15.41 13.28
C VAL A 39 9.54 -15.32 14.72
N ARG A 40 8.25 -14.98 14.91
CA ARG A 40 7.64 -14.92 16.25
C ARG A 40 7.42 -16.30 16.87
N SER A 41 7.15 -17.33 16.07
CA SER A 41 7.02 -18.71 16.57
C SER A 41 8.33 -19.29 17.09
N GLN A 42 9.48 -18.79 16.61
CA GLN A 42 10.80 -19.27 17.03
C GLN A 42 11.20 -18.78 18.43
N SER A 43 10.80 -17.56 18.82
CA SER A 43 11.08 -17.02 20.15
C SER A 43 10.19 -15.83 20.48
N GLN A 44 9.71 -15.77 21.73
CA GLN A 44 8.99 -14.61 22.28
C GLN A 44 9.87 -13.34 22.32
N GLN A 45 11.20 -13.48 22.36
CA GLN A 45 12.14 -12.36 22.33
C GLN A 45 12.18 -11.65 20.97
N ASN A 46 11.70 -12.29 19.89
CA ASN A 46 11.61 -11.67 18.56
C ASN A 46 10.37 -10.78 18.41
N LYS A 47 9.43 -10.83 19.36
CA LYS A 47 8.18 -10.06 19.30
C LYS A 47 8.42 -8.54 19.30
N PRO A 48 9.25 -7.95 20.18
CA PRO A 48 9.54 -6.51 20.13
C PRO A 48 10.19 -6.09 18.82
N ALA A 49 11.20 -6.83 18.35
CA ALA A 49 11.90 -6.52 17.09
C ALA A 49 10.96 -6.50 15.89
N THR A 50 10.09 -7.50 15.77
CA THR A 50 9.09 -7.53 14.70
C THR A 50 8.04 -6.43 14.84
N ILE A 51 7.65 -6.03 16.05
CA ILE A 51 6.76 -4.86 16.26
C ILE A 51 7.41 -3.60 15.71
N SER A 52 8.66 -3.32 16.07
CA SER A 52 9.37 -2.12 15.62
C SER A 52 9.48 -2.04 14.09
N LEU A 53 9.74 -3.17 13.40
CA LEU A 53 9.77 -3.22 11.94
C LEU A 53 8.40 -2.85 11.31
N TRP A 54 7.30 -3.34 11.89
CA TRP A 54 5.96 -2.99 11.42
C TRP A 54 5.61 -1.53 11.72
N GLU A 55 6.00 -1.00 12.88
CA GLU A 55 5.79 0.41 13.22
C GLU A 55 6.55 1.35 12.26
N GLU A 56 7.79 1.04 11.92
CA GLU A 56 8.59 1.77 10.95
C GLU A 56 7.92 1.77 9.56
N LEU A 57 7.53 0.60 9.06
CA LEU A 57 6.85 0.47 7.76
C LEU A 57 5.54 1.27 7.72
N LEU A 58 4.69 1.11 8.74
CA LEU A 58 3.37 1.73 8.77
C LEU A 58 3.48 3.24 8.94
N SER A 59 4.36 3.72 9.81
CA SER A 59 4.59 5.15 10.00
C SER A 59 5.14 5.82 8.74
N GLY A 60 6.09 5.18 8.05
CA GLY A 60 6.59 5.64 6.75
C GLY A 60 5.49 5.70 5.68
N LEU A 61 4.70 4.64 5.55
CA LEU A 61 3.61 4.56 4.57
C LEU A 61 2.54 5.63 4.80
N PHE A 62 1.97 5.68 6.01
CA PHE A 62 0.90 6.64 6.31
C PHE A 62 1.43 8.08 6.36
N GLY A 63 2.67 8.28 6.81
CA GLY A 63 3.35 9.56 6.77
C GLY A 63 3.44 10.10 5.33
N TYR A 64 3.89 9.26 4.40
CA TYR A 64 4.02 9.64 3.00
C TYR A 64 2.67 9.88 2.31
N ILE A 65 1.66 9.03 2.58
CA ILE A 65 0.29 9.25 2.06
C ILE A 65 -0.26 10.59 2.54
N LYS A 66 -0.10 10.91 3.83
CA LYS A 66 -0.55 12.17 4.40
C LYS A 66 0.20 13.37 3.81
N GLN A 67 1.51 13.24 3.62
CA GLN A 67 2.33 14.26 2.96
C GLN A 67 1.80 14.51 1.54
N LYS A 68 1.62 13.47 0.73
CA LYS A 68 1.13 13.59 -0.64
C LYS A 68 -0.28 14.14 -0.72
N SER A 69 -1.16 13.72 0.18
CA SER A 69 -2.52 14.26 0.27
C SER A 69 -2.53 15.78 0.53
N LYS A 70 -1.60 16.26 1.36
CA LYS A 70 -1.43 17.69 1.63
C LYS A 70 -0.87 18.43 0.40
N GLU A 71 0.12 17.86 -0.28
CA GLU A 71 0.74 18.44 -1.48
C GLU A 71 -0.25 18.53 -2.65
N SER A 72 -1.06 17.50 -2.87
CA SER A 72 -2.06 17.44 -3.95
C SER A 72 -3.37 18.17 -3.61
N LYS A 73 -3.58 18.53 -2.33
CA LYS A 73 -4.87 19.00 -1.79
C LYS A 73 -6.02 18.01 -2.04
N ASP A 74 -5.70 16.73 -2.16
CA ASP A 74 -6.65 15.64 -2.35
C ASP A 74 -6.49 14.62 -1.23
N ASN A 75 -7.60 14.14 -0.67
CA ASN A 75 -7.56 13.08 0.34
C ASN A 75 -7.44 11.73 -0.38
N LEU A 76 -6.20 11.23 -0.49
CA LEU A 76 -5.90 9.98 -1.20
C LEU A 76 -6.51 8.73 -0.56
N LEU A 77 -7.02 8.84 0.68
CA LEU A 77 -7.74 7.77 1.37
C LEU A 77 -9.26 7.97 1.34
N SER A 78 -9.75 9.07 0.77
CA SER A 78 -11.19 9.28 0.61
C SER A 78 -11.78 8.23 -0.34
N GLY A 79 -13.00 7.78 -0.04
CA GLY A 79 -13.68 6.73 -0.82
C GLY A 79 -13.23 5.30 -0.52
N ILE A 80 -12.07 5.10 0.11
CA ILE A 80 -11.63 3.81 0.64
C ILE A 80 -12.54 3.44 1.83
N SER A 81 -13.33 2.37 1.66
CA SER A 81 -14.24 1.89 2.69
C SER A 81 -13.70 0.60 3.29
N LEU A 82 -13.38 0.64 4.59
CA LEU A 82 -13.03 -0.55 5.37
C LEU A 82 -14.17 -1.57 5.42
N THR A 83 -15.42 -1.13 5.26
CA THR A 83 -16.59 -2.01 5.18
C THR A 83 -16.71 -2.72 3.82
N ARG A 84 -16.22 -2.10 2.74
CA ARG A 84 -16.13 -2.74 1.40
C ARG A 84 -14.95 -3.70 1.30
N MET A 85 -13.91 -3.49 2.12
CA MET A 85 -12.86 -4.48 2.33
C MET A 85 -13.46 -5.62 3.15
N ARG A 86 -13.86 -6.71 2.50
CA ARG A 86 -14.32 -7.93 3.17
C ARG A 86 -13.17 -8.49 4.00
N PHE A 87 -13.12 -8.13 5.28
CA PHE A 87 -12.15 -8.67 6.24
C PHE A 87 -12.57 -10.02 6.84
N PHE A 88 -13.71 -10.57 6.40
CA PHE A 88 -14.26 -11.86 6.81
C PHE A 88 -15.01 -12.50 5.64
#